data_AF-G5AAE1-F1
#
_entry.id   AF-G5AAE1-F1
#
_cell.length_a   1.000
_cell.length_b   1.000
_cell.length_c   1.000
_cell.angle_alpha   90.00
_cell.angle_beta   90.00
_cell.angle_gamma   90.00
#
_symmetry.space_group_name_H-M   'P 1'
#
loop_
_entity.id
_entity.type
_entity.pdbx_description
1 polymer ?
#
loop_
_entity_poly.entity_id
_entity_poly.type
_entity_poly.pdbx_seq_one_letter_code
_entity_poly.pdbx_strand_id
1 'polypeptide(L)'
;LKLIPFFDADTASTERARDFWWCFETATEGFGDLVRLRMFAARMNGWVAERWGLNLRFGDFETLKRRLYNRFIRLTEEELLKRLFDANQER
;
A
#
# COMPACT_ATOMS: atom_id res chain seq x y z
N LEU A 1 -16.65 -13.53 1.56
CA LEU A 1 -15.33 -12.87 1.72
C LEU A 1 -14.53 -13.11 0.44
N LYS A 2 -14.32 -12.08 -0.39
CA LYS A 2 -13.33 -12.18 -1.48
C LYS A 2 -11.97 -12.39 -0.83
N LEU A 3 -11.27 -13.46 -1.20
CA LEU A 3 -9.96 -13.77 -0.66
C LEU A 3 -8.99 -12.67 -1.08
N ILE A 4 -8.35 -12.01 -0.11
CA ILE A 4 -7.27 -11.08 -0.38
C ILE A 4 -6.07 -11.91 -0.88
N PRO A 5 -5.55 -11.66 -2.10
CA PRO A 5 -4.43 -12.42 -2.62
C PRO A 5 -3.16 -12.15 -1.82
N PHE A 6 -2.19 -13.07 -1.89
CA PHE A 6 -0.84 -12.79 -1.41
C PHE A 6 -0.12 -11.86 -2.39
N PHE A 7 0.76 -11.01 -1.86
CA PHE A 7 1.59 -10.08 -2.62
C PHE A 7 3.06 -10.40 -2.40
N ASP A 8 3.72 -10.90 -3.44
CA ASP A 8 5.16 -11.06 -3.46
C ASP A 8 5.81 -9.71 -3.80
N ALA A 9 6.39 -9.08 -2.79
CA ALA A 9 6.98 -7.76 -2.90
C ALA A 9 8.36 -7.73 -3.57
N ASP A 10 8.99 -8.91 -3.75
CA ASP A 10 10.31 -9.02 -4.38
C ASP A 10 10.20 -9.07 -5.91
N THR A 11 9.08 -9.60 -6.44
CA THR A 11 8.86 -9.79 -7.90
C THR A 11 7.67 -9.03 -8.49
N ALA A 12 6.99 -8.18 -7.70
CA ALA A 12 5.81 -7.45 -8.15
C ALA A 12 6.08 -6.43 -9.26
N SER A 13 5.23 -6.44 -10.30
CA SER A 13 5.11 -5.37 -11.29
C SER A 13 4.14 -4.26 -10.82
N THR A 14 4.17 -3.11 -11.48
CA THR A 14 3.22 -2.00 -11.24
C THR A 14 1.75 -2.45 -11.34
N GLU A 15 1.43 -3.25 -12.36
CA GLU A 15 0.09 -3.77 -12.60
C GLU A 15 -0.37 -4.68 -11.46
N ARG A 16 0.49 -5.64 -11.06
CA ARG A 16 0.20 -6.54 -9.93
C ARG A 16 0.02 -5.79 -8.62
N ALA A 17 0.77 -4.70 -8.41
CA ALA A 17 0.61 -3.85 -7.24
C ALA A 17 -0.71 -3.09 -7.23
N ARG A 18 -1.17 -2.60 -8.40
CA ARG A 18 -2.49 -1.96 -8.55
C ARG A 18 -3.62 -2.95 -8.27
N ASP A 19 -3.55 -4.13 -8.89
CA ASP A 19 -4.57 -5.17 -8.72
C ASP A 19 -4.66 -5.64 -7.26
N PHE A 20 -3.50 -5.90 -6.64
CA PHE A 20 -3.44 -6.25 -5.23
C PHE A 20 -4.05 -5.15 -4.35
N TRP A 21 -3.66 -3.89 -4.55
CA TRP A 21 -4.18 -2.79 -3.76
C TRP A 21 -5.69 -2.64 -3.89
N TRP A 22 -6.22 -2.72 -5.12
CA TRP A 22 -7.65 -2.66 -5.39
C TRP A 22 -8.41 -3.78 -4.67
N CYS A 23 -7.93 -5.03 -4.77
CA CYS A 23 -8.52 -6.17 -4.08
C CYS A 23 -8.45 -6.00 -2.56
N PHE A 24 -7.32 -5.53 -2.03
CA PHE A 24 -7.10 -5.30 -0.61
C PHE A 24 -8.04 -4.24 -0.05
N GLU A 25 -8.11 -3.07 -0.70
CA GLU A 25 -8.91 -1.93 -0.27
C GLU A 25 -10.40 -2.29 -0.25
N THR A 26 -10.88 -2.92 -1.32
CA THR A 26 -12.27 -3.42 -1.44
C THR A 26 -12.60 -4.46 -0.37
N ALA A 27 -11.72 -5.44 -0.15
CA ALA A 27 -11.98 -6.53 0.80
C ALA A 27 -11.91 -6.09 2.26
N THR A 28 -11.29 -4.95 2.53
CA THR A 28 -11.11 -4.41 3.88
C THR A 28 -11.91 -3.12 4.12
N GLU A 29 -12.84 -2.79 3.22
CA GLU A 29 -13.76 -1.67 3.41
C GLU A 29 -14.56 -1.83 4.72
N GLY A 30 -14.69 -0.75 5.48
CA GLY A 30 -15.37 -0.75 6.79
C GLY A 30 -14.54 -1.27 7.96
N PHE A 31 -13.33 -1.80 7.74
CA PHE A 31 -12.42 -2.15 8.83
C PHE A 31 -11.59 -0.94 9.28
N GLY A 32 -11.31 -0.86 10.59
CA GLY A 32 -10.42 0.17 11.12
C GLY A 32 -8.96 -0.06 10.74
N ASP A 33 -8.18 1.03 10.71
CA ASP A 33 -6.80 1.06 10.23
C ASP A 33 -5.92 -0.04 10.81
N LEU A 34 -5.92 -0.23 12.14
CA LEU A 34 -5.08 -1.25 12.78
C LEU A 34 -5.37 -2.66 12.25
N VAL A 35 -6.64 -2.97 11.97
CA VAL A 35 -7.05 -4.26 11.41
C VAL A 35 -6.57 -4.38 9.97
N ARG A 36 -6.74 -3.33 9.17
CA ARG A 36 -6.24 -3.27 7.77
C ARG A 36 -4.72 -3.46 7.73
N LEU A 37 -3.95 -2.78 8.58
CA LEU A 37 -2.49 -2.91 8.64
C LEU A 37 -2.05 -4.35 8.97
N ARG A 38 -2.71 -5.01 9.91
CA ARG A 38 -2.44 -6.41 10.26
C ARG A 38 -2.78 -7.36 9.12
N MET A 39 -3.93 -7.16 8.48
CA MET A 39 -4.33 -7.95 7.31
C MET A 39 -3.36 -7.74 6.15
N PHE A 40 -2.86 -6.52 5.93
CA PHE A 40 -1.85 -6.23 4.93
C PHE A 40 -0.58 -7.02 5.23
N ALA A 41 -0.03 -6.90 6.43
CA ALA A 41 1.17 -7.63 6.83
C ALA A 41 1.04 -9.16 6.63
N ALA A 42 -0.12 -9.73 6.95
CA ALA A 42 -0.40 -11.15 6.76
C ALA A 42 -0.50 -11.60 5.28
N ARG A 43 -0.62 -10.66 4.35
CA ARG A 43 -0.73 -10.93 2.91
C ARG A 43 0.54 -10.60 2.14
N MET A 44 1.53 -10.03 2.80
CA MET A 44 2.80 -9.66 2.19
C MET A 44 3.81 -10.80 2.33
N ASN A 45 4.42 -11.19 1.22
CA ASN A 45 5.49 -12.19 1.16
C ASN A 45 6.78 -11.58 0.61
N GLY A 46 7.91 -12.21 0.94
CA GLY A 46 9.23 -11.83 0.46
C GLY A 46 10.06 -11.02 1.47
N TRP A 47 11.35 -10.88 1.17
CA TRP A 47 12.30 -10.19 2.05
C TRP A 47 11.96 -8.71 2.20
N VAL A 48 11.51 -8.10 1.09
CA VAL A 48 11.04 -6.72 1.07
C VAL A 48 9.82 -6.52 1.99
N ALA A 49 8.91 -7.49 2.02
CA ALA A 49 7.71 -7.46 2.84
C ALA A 49 8.01 -7.57 4.33
N GLU A 50 8.93 -8.46 4.72
CA GLU A 50 9.38 -8.60 6.12
C GLU A 50 9.99 -7.28 6.63
N ARG A 51 10.82 -6.64 5.78
CA ARG A 51 11.41 -5.33 6.07
C ARG A 51 10.35 -4.20 6.09
N TRP A 52 9.23 -4.36 5.41
CA TRP A 52 8.07 -3.47 5.52
C TRP A 52 7.28 -3.70 6.80
N GLY A 53 7.04 -4.95 7.18
CA GLY A 53 6.34 -5.36 8.40
C GLY A 53 7.03 -4.89 9.69
N LEU A 54 8.37 -4.94 9.73
CA LEU A 54 9.15 -4.41 10.86
C LEU A 54 9.05 -2.88 11.00
N ASN A 55 8.68 -2.17 9.93
CA ASN A 55 8.57 -0.70 9.86
C ASN A 55 7.12 -0.16 9.89
N LEU A 56 6.11 -1.02 10.04
CA LEU A 56 4.71 -0.61 10.25
C LEU A 56 4.43 -0.14 11.69
N ARG A 57 5.46 0.28 12.42
CA ARG A 57 5.34 0.79 13.80
C ARG A 57 4.56 2.11 13.92
N PHE A 58 4.33 2.87 12.84
CA PHE A 58 3.77 4.23 12.94
C PHE A 58 3.04 4.71 11.66
N GLY A 59 1.90 4.12 11.31
CA GLY A 59 1.13 4.71 10.19
C GLY A 59 -0.32 4.26 10.15
N ASP A 60 -1.20 5.19 9.79
CA ASP A 60 -2.57 4.96 9.34
C ASP A 60 -2.62 4.24 7.97
N PHE A 61 -3.82 3.86 7.56
CA PHE A 61 -4.04 3.17 6.29
C PHE A 61 -3.58 4.01 5.08
N GLU A 62 -3.71 5.33 5.13
CA GLU A 62 -3.30 6.24 4.05
C GLU A 62 -1.77 6.30 3.89
N THR A 63 -1.03 6.27 4.99
CA THR A 63 0.43 6.19 4.98
C THR A 63 0.90 4.90 4.33
N LEU A 64 0.22 3.78 4.64
CA LEU A 64 0.48 2.50 3.98
C LEU A 64 0.25 2.59 2.47
N LYS A 65 -0.90 3.13 2.05
CA LYS A 65 -1.24 3.36 0.63
C LYS A 65 -0.14 4.16 -0.07
N ARG A 66 0.22 5.32 0.50
CA ARG A 66 1.28 6.20 -0.03
C ARG A 66 2.62 5.47 -0.21
N ARG A 67 3.01 4.58 0.72
CA ARG A 67 4.23 3.79 0.62
C ARG A 67 4.16 2.75 -0.49
N LEU A 68 3.06 2.00 -0.59
CA LEU A 68 2.83 1.01 -1.65
C LEU A 68 2.92 1.65 -3.02
N TYR A 69 2.22 2.77 -3.21
CA TYR A 69 2.25 3.50 -4.47
C TYR A 69 3.67 3.99 -4.79
N ASN A 70 4.33 4.69 -3.86
CA ASN A 70 5.70 5.17 -4.09
C ASN A 70 6.69 4.08 -4.50
N ARG A 71 6.52 2.87 -4.01
CA ARG A 71 7.45 1.77 -4.27
C ARG A 71 7.16 1.04 -5.56
N PHE A 72 5.89 0.70 -5.81
CA PHE A 72 5.53 -0.24 -6.88
C PHE A 72 4.76 0.43 -8.00
N ILE A 73 3.98 1.46 -7.68
CA ILE A 73 3.15 2.16 -8.64
C ILE A 73 3.86 3.47 -8.94
N ARG A 74 4.86 3.41 -9.83
CA ARG A 74 5.50 4.61 -10.37
C ARG A 74 4.39 5.57 -10.82
N LEU A 75 4.24 6.64 -10.06
CA LEU A 75 3.35 7.73 -10.37
C LEU A 75 3.83 8.35 -11.69
N THR A 76 2.91 8.77 -12.55
CA THR A 76 3.29 9.62 -13.67
C THR A 76 3.87 10.93 -13.15
N GLU A 77 4.61 11.64 -13.98
CA GLU A 77 5.17 12.95 -13.63
C GLU A 77 4.08 13.93 -13.15
N GLU A 78 2.89 13.87 -13.77
CA GLU A 78 1.72 14.67 -13.40
C GLU A 78 1.17 14.29 -12.01
N GLU A 79 1.12 12.99 -11.69
CA GLU A 79 0.67 12.51 -10.38
C GLU A 79 1.67 12.86 -9.27
N LEU A 80 2.97 12.84 -9.58
CA LEU A 80 4.04 13.33 -8.69
C LEU A 80 3.90 14.83 -8.42
N LEU A 81 3.70 15.63 -9.48
CA LEU A 81 3.50 17.07 -9.37
C LEU A 81 2.26 17.38 -8.53
N LYS A 82 1.13 16.73 -8.80
CA LYS A 82 -0.11 16.93 -8.04
C LYS A 82 0.08 16.65 -6.56
N ARG A 83 0.77 15.55 -6.22
CA ARG A 83 1.06 15.20 -4.83
C ARG A 83 2.00 16.19 -4.14
N LEU A 84 2.98 16.73 -4.87
CA LEU A 84 3.85 17.80 -4.35
C LEU A 84 3.07 19.09 -4.09
N PHE A 85 2.11 19.43 -4.94
CA PHE A 85 1.23 20.57 -4.73
C PHE A 85 0.34 20.37 -3.51
N ASP A 86 -0.34 19.22 -3.39
CA ASP A 86 -1.22 18.91 -2.26
C ASP A 86 -0.47 18.97 -0.92
N ALA A 87 0.75 18.40 -0.86
CA ALA A 87 1.58 18.42 0.34
C ALA A 87 2.09 19.83 0.72
N ASN A 88 2.21 20.74 -0.24
CA ASN A 88 2.57 22.14 0.01
C ASN A 88 1.36 23.01 0.41
N GLN A 89 0.13 22.54 0.19
CA GLN A 89 -1.10 23.23 0.61
C GLN A 89 -1.58 22.82 2.01
N GLU A 90 -1.07 21.71 2.55
CA GLU A 90 -1.31 21.27 3.93
C GLU A 90 -0.36 21.92 4.97
N ARG A 91 0.40 22.97 4.60
CA ARG A 91 1.27 23.78 5.49
C ARG A 91 0.70 25.17 5.71
#